data_AF-A0AAE0FJS9-F1
#
_entry.id   AF-A0AAE0FJS9-F1
#
_cell.length_a   1.000
_cell.length_b   1.000
_cell.length_c   1.000
_cell.angle_alpha   90.00
_cell.angle_beta   90.00
_cell.angle_gamma   90.00
#
_symmetry.space_group_name_H-M   'P 1'
#
loop_
_entity.id
_entity.type
_entity.pdbx_description
1 polymer ?
#
loop_
_entity_poly.entity_id
_entity_poly.type
_entity_poly.pdbx_seq_one_letter_code
_entity_poly.pdbx_strand_id
1 'polypeptide(L)'
;AVKDSEDLRAAVEEIQPLQVAVGLKFAQSKPLYDAFCALRNGPLWSRLSESQRRIVTGEIRDAELGGVALEGKEKEKFNAIQQELSKLSTTFTNNLLDSTKAFVRLVTDAAEVDGMPGSALALGAQQVIEELWLVDADPKFLSLR
;
A
#
# COMPACT_ATOMS: atom_id res chain seq x y z
N ALA A 1 -11.57 11.75 4.96
CA ALA A 1 -10.19 11.46 4.51
C ALA A 1 -9.64 10.31 5.34
N VAL A 2 -8.83 9.43 4.74
CA VAL A 2 -8.00 8.47 5.50
C VAL A 2 -6.80 9.22 6.08
N LYS A 3 -6.37 8.89 7.29
CA LYS A 3 -5.41 9.70 8.08
C LYS A 3 -3.99 9.16 7.94
N ASP A 4 -3.06 9.97 7.44
CA ASP A 4 -1.63 9.68 7.32
C ASP A 4 -0.83 10.58 8.28
N SER A 5 0.10 10.00 9.03
CA SER A 5 0.96 10.71 9.99
C SER A 5 2.27 9.97 10.21
N GLU A 6 3.31 10.69 10.62
CA GLU A 6 4.64 10.11 10.90
C GLU A 6 4.57 8.99 11.95
N ASP A 7 3.85 9.21 13.06
CA ASP A 7 3.67 8.20 14.11
C ASP A 7 3.03 6.90 13.57
N LEU A 8 2.08 7.02 12.65
CA LEU A 8 1.41 5.85 12.07
C LEU A 8 2.34 5.11 11.12
N ARG A 9 3.13 5.84 10.32
CA ARG A 9 4.13 5.23 9.44
C ARG A 9 5.19 4.49 10.24
N ALA A 10 5.71 5.07 11.32
CA ALA A 10 6.68 4.43 12.20
C ALA A 10 6.12 3.13 12.81
N ALA A 11 4.89 3.16 13.34
CA ALA A 11 4.25 1.98 13.90
C ALA A 11 4.02 0.87 12.85
N VAL A 12 3.65 1.24 11.62
CA VAL A 12 3.48 0.29 10.51
C VAL A 12 4.83 -0.31 10.09
N GLU A 13 5.87 0.50 9.97
CA GLU A 13 7.23 0.03 9.64
C GLU A 13 7.77 -0.94 10.72
N GLU A 14 7.46 -0.70 11.99
CA GLU A 14 7.86 -1.58 13.09
C GLU A 14 7.20 -2.96 13.00
N ILE A 15 5.89 -3.03 12.71
CA ILE A 15 5.14 -4.28 12.71
C ILE A 15 5.19 -5.03 11.36
N GLN A 16 5.49 -4.34 10.26
CA GLN A 16 5.47 -4.90 8.92
C GLN A 16 6.31 -6.18 8.79
N PRO A 17 7.55 -6.27 9.32
CA PRO A 17 8.34 -7.49 9.22
C PRO A 17 7.66 -8.71 9.86
N LEU A 18 6.98 -8.50 11.00
CA LEU A 18 6.22 -9.53 11.69
C LEU A 18 4.99 -9.97 10.89
N GLN A 19 4.27 -9.02 10.30
CA GLN A 19 3.13 -9.32 9.43
C GLN A 19 3.54 -10.18 8.23
N VAL A 20 4.63 -9.80 7.54
CA VAL A 20 5.16 -10.57 6.40
C VAL A 20 5.61 -11.96 6.85
N ALA A 21 6.31 -12.06 7.98
CA ALA A 21 6.76 -13.35 8.51
C ALA A 21 5.59 -14.29 8.85
N VAL A 22 4.51 -13.77 9.44
CA VAL A 22 3.30 -14.54 9.71
C VAL A 22 2.63 -15.00 8.42
N GLY A 23 2.50 -14.12 7.43
CA GLY A 23 1.96 -14.46 6.11
C GLY A 23 2.75 -15.59 5.43
N LEU A 24 4.07 -15.50 5.43
CA LEU A 24 4.95 -16.54 4.88
C LEU A 24 4.83 -17.86 5.64
N LYS A 25 4.67 -17.80 6.97
CA LYS A 25 4.47 -19.01 7.79
C LYS A 25 3.20 -19.76 7.40
N PHE A 26 2.11 -19.05 7.11
CA PHE A 26 0.88 -19.68 6.62
C PHE A 26 1.05 -20.24 5.22
N ALA A 27 1.58 -19.44 4.28
CA ALA A 27 1.77 -19.85 2.88
C ALA A 27 2.72 -21.06 2.75
N GLN A 28 3.72 -21.18 3.62
CA GLN A 28 4.73 -22.24 3.59
C GLN A 28 4.45 -23.37 4.59
N SER A 29 3.23 -23.46 5.11
CA SER A 29 2.83 -24.50 6.05
C SER A 29 2.60 -25.83 5.33
N LYS A 30 3.60 -26.73 5.40
CA LYS A 30 3.49 -28.09 4.83
C LYS A 30 2.24 -28.84 5.31
N PRO A 31 1.89 -28.86 6.62
CA PRO A 31 0.68 -29.56 7.07
C PRO A 31 -0.62 -29.05 6.42
N LEU A 32 -0.74 -27.74 6.20
CA LEU A 32 -1.92 -27.17 5.54
C LEU A 32 -1.92 -27.52 4.05
N TYR A 33 -0.78 -27.37 3.39
CA TYR A 33 -0.61 -27.72 1.99
C TYR A 33 -0.92 -29.20 1.71
N ASP A 34 -0.38 -30.10 2.53
CA ASP A 34 -0.59 -31.54 2.41
C ASP A 34 -2.06 -31.91 2.63
N ALA A 35 -2.74 -31.24 3.57
CA ALA A 35 -4.17 -31.43 3.81
C ALA A 35 -5.02 -31.00 2.59
N PHE A 36 -4.71 -29.87 1.98
CA PHE A 36 -5.38 -29.44 0.75
C PHE A 36 -5.09 -30.38 -0.43
N CYS A 37 -3.84 -30.84 -0.57
CA CYS A 37 -3.48 -31.84 -1.58
C CYS A 37 -4.23 -33.17 -1.37
N ALA A 38 -4.38 -33.61 -0.12
CA ALA A 38 -5.15 -34.80 0.22
C ALA A 38 -6.65 -34.63 -0.11
N LEU A 39 -7.23 -33.45 0.14
CA LEU A 39 -8.61 -33.14 -0.28
C LEU A 39 -8.77 -33.16 -1.79
N ARG A 40 -7.80 -32.60 -2.53
CA ARG A 40 -7.82 -32.56 -4.00
C ARG A 40 -7.69 -33.95 -4.62
N ASN A 41 -6.80 -34.78 -4.10
CA ASN A 41 -6.49 -36.10 -4.65
C ASN A 41 -7.34 -37.23 -4.03
N GLY A 42 -8.13 -36.91 -2.99
CA GLY A 42 -8.92 -37.86 -2.24
C GLY A 42 -10.32 -38.13 -2.81
N PRO A 43 -11.00 -39.16 -2.28
CA PRO A 43 -12.33 -39.55 -2.75
C PRO A 43 -13.41 -38.48 -2.50
N LEU A 44 -13.17 -37.57 -1.55
CA LEU A 44 -14.09 -36.48 -1.22
C LEU A 44 -14.13 -35.37 -2.28
N TRP A 45 -13.15 -35.29 -3.18
CA TRP A 45 -13.08 -34.23 -4.21
C TRP A 45 -14.36 -34.12 -5.06
N SER A 46 -14.89 -35.28 -5.47
CA SER A 46 -16.13 -35.38 -6.25
C SER A 46 -17.37 -34.90 -5.49
N ARG A 47 -17.31 -34.87 -4.15
CA ARG A 47 -18.42 -34.49 -3.26
C ARG A 47 -18.37 -33.01 -2.85
N LEU A 48 -17.26 -32.32 -3.11
CA LEU A 48 -17.14 -30.89 -2.84
C LEU A 48 -18.05 -30.09 -3.79
N SER A 49 -18.55 -28.95 -3.33
CA SER A 49 -19.18 -27.98 -4.23
C SER A 49 -18.14 -27.35 -5.17
N GLU A 50 -18.60 -26.71 -6.23
CA GLU A 50 -17.70 -25.97 -7.13
C GLU A 50 -16.89 -24.91 -6.39
N SER A 51 -17.53 -24.14 -5.50
CA SER A 51 -16.86 -23.13 -4.68
C SER A 51 -15.79 -23.74 -3.78
N GLN A 52 -16.06 -24.89 -3.15
CA GLN A 52 -15.08 -25.59 -2.31
C GLN A 52 -13.89 -26.10 -3.13
N ARG A 53 -14.14 -26.68 -4.32
CA ARG A 53 -13.05 -27.09 -5.23
C ARG A 53 -12.18 -25.91 -5.64
N ARG A 54 -12.79 -24.75 -5.92
CA ARG A 54 -12.07 -23.53 -6.26
C ARG A 54 -11.18 -23.05 -5.12
N ILE A 55 -11.70 -23.05 -3.89
CA ILE A 55 -10.93 -22.69 -2.69
C ILE A 55 -9.73 -23.63 -2.54
N VAL A 56 -9.94 -24.95 -2.52
CA VAL A 56 -8.85 -25.93 -2.37
C VAL A 56 -7.79 -25.76 -3.46
N THR A 57 -8.20 -25.53 -4.71
CA THR A 57 -7.27 -25.31 -5.82
C THR A 57 -6.48 -24.01 -5.65
N GLY A 58 -7.13 -22.95 -5.18
CA GLY A 58 -6.51 -21.66 -4.88
C GLY A 58 -5.47 -21.77 -3.78
N GLU A 59 -5.82 -22.40 -2.65
CA GLU A 59 -4.91 -22.58 -1.51
C GLU A 59 -3.66 -23.39 -1.88
N ILE A 60 -3.79 -24.44 -2.70
CA ILE A 60 -2.65 -25.21 -3.21
C ILE A 60 -1.74 -24.31 -4.05
N ARG A 61 -2.31 -23.60 -5.02
CA ARG A 61 -1.55 -22.71 -5.92
C ARG A 61 -0.85 -21.60 -5.13
N ASP A 62 -1.54 -21.00 -4.17
CA ASP A 62 -1.02 -19.87 -3.41
C ASP A 62 0.10 -20.33 -2.45
N ALA A 63 0.03 -21.56 -1.92
CA ALA A 63 1.13 -22.18 -1.18
C ALA A 63 2.35 -22.50 -2.06
N GLU A 64 2.13 -23.03 -3.27
CA GLU A 64 3.19 -23.27 -4.26
C GLU A 64 3.92 -21.96 -4.63
N LEU A 65 3.17 -20.91 -4.95
CA LEU A 65 3.70 -19.57 -5.22
C LEU A 65 4.33 -18.93 -3.98
N GLY A 66 3.85 -19.29 -2.79
CA GLY A 66 4.42 -18.90 -1.50
C GLY A 66 5.72 -19.65 -1.15
N GLY A 67 6.18 -20.57 -1.99
CA GLY A 67 7.44 -21.28 -1.80
C GLY A 67 7.35 -22.44 -0.80
N VAL A 68 6.19 -23.07 -0.61
CA VAL A 68 6.03 -24.21 0.33
C VAL A 68 6.97 -25.38 0.03
N ALA A 69 7.37 -25.55 -1.24
CA ALA A 69 8.30 -26.58 -1.68
C ALA A 69 9.79 -26.21 -1.49
N LEU A 70 10.10 -24.96 -1.15
CA LEU A 70 11.48 -24.50 -0.95
C LEU A 70 12.01 -24.98 0.40
N GLU A 71 13.29 -25.32 0.43
CA GLU A 71 14.00 -25.79 1.62
C GLU A 71 15.36 -25.11 1.79
N GLY A 72 15.87 -25.11 3.03
CA GLY A 72 17.19 -24.57 3.36
C GLY A 72 17.40 -23.14 2.86
N LYS A 73 18.55 -22.93 2.19
CA LYS A 73 18.99 -21.61 1.73
C LYS A 73 18.04 -20.94 0.73
N GLU A 74 17.37 -21.71 -0.12
CA GLU A 74 16.43 -21.14 -1.09
C GLU A 74 15.19 -20.57 -0.41
N LYS A 75 14.71 -21.24 0.65
CA LYS A 75 13.61 -20.74 1.47
C LYS A 75 13.99 -19.47 2.23
N GLU A 76 15.19 -19.44 2.82
CA GLU A 76 15.71 -18.25 3.50
C GLU A 76 15.82 -17.07 2.54
N LYS A 77 16.36 -17.29 1.34
CA LYS A 77 16.47 -16.27 0.30
C LYS A 77 15.11 -15.77 -0.16
N PHE A 78 14.15 -16.66 -0.42
CA PHE A 78 12.79 -16.27 -0.78
C PHE A 78 12.15 -15.39 0.30
N ASN A 79 12.28 -15.78 1.57
CA ASN A 79 11.71 -15.01 2.68
C ASN A 79 12.36 -13.63 2.82
N ALA A 80 13.67 -13.52 2.62
CA ALA A 80 14.37 -12.24 2.62
C ALA A 80 13.88 -11.31 1.49
N ILE A 81 13.70 -11.85 0.28
CA ILE A 81 13.16 -11.09 -0.85
C ILE A 81 11.74 -10.59 -0.56
N GLN A 82 10.89 -11.43 0.01
CA GLN A 82 9.51 -11.05 0.35
C GLN A 82 9.46 -9.92 1.39
N GLN A 83 10.36 -9.94 2.36
CA GLN A 83 10.52 -8.86 3.34
C GLN A 83 10.96 -7.55 2.68
N GLU A 84 11.98 -7.62 1.82
CA GLU A 84 12.50 -6.45 1.11
C GLU A 84 11.45 -5.83 0.17
N LEU A 85 10.72 -6.66 -0.57
CA LEU A 85 9.64 -6.20 -1.45
C LEU A 85 8.54 -5.48 -0.67
N SER A 86 8.12 -6.01 0.48
CA SER A 86 7.12 -5.35 1.33
C SER A 86 7.59 -3.97 1.79
N LYS A 87 8.84 -3.89 2.24
CA LYS A 87 9.44 -2.63 2.68
C LYS A 87 9.49 -1.61 1.53
N LEU A 88 10.01 -2.02 0.38
CA LEU A 88 10.13 -1.14 -0.80
C LEU A 88 8.77 -0.63 -1.28
N SER A 89 7.74 -1.47 -1.26
CA SER A 89 6.37 -1.08 -1.63
C SER A 89 5.81 0.01 -0.72
N THR A 90 6.00 -0.12 0.60
CA THR A 90 5.62 0.90 1.58
C THR A 90 6.41 2.19 1.36
N THR A 91 7.73 2.10 1.22
CA THR A 91 8.59 3.27 0.96
C THR A 91 8.17 4.00 -0.31
N PHE A 92 7.88 3.27 -1.40
CA PHE A 92 7.44 3.86 -2.66
C PHE A 92 6.13 4.65 -2.48
N THR A 93 5.16 4.07 -1.78
CA THR A 93 3.86 4.70 -1.54
C THR A 93 4.00 5.96 -0.67
N ASN A 94 4.83 5.92 0.38
CA ASN A 94 5.12 7.07 1.23
C ASN A 94 5.80 8.20 0.42
N ASN A 95 6.83 7.87 -0.36
CA ASN A 95 7.53 8.83 -1.21
C ASN A 95 6.61 9.50 -2.24
N LEU A 96 5.69 8.73 -2.84
CA LEU A 96 4.71 9.27 -3.79
C LEU A 96 3.76 10.26 -3.12
N LEU A 97 3.27 9.91 -1.92
CA LEU A 97 2.38 10.78 -1.15
C LEU A 97 3.09 12.07 -0.74
N ASP A 98 4.32 11.95 -0.26
CA ASP A 98 5.14 13.10 0.17
C ASP A 98 5.49 14.00 -1.02
N SER A 99 5.86 13.44 -2.17
CA SER A 99 6.09 14.20 -3.40
C SER A 99 4.85 14.93 -3.89
N THR A 100 3.66 14.32 -3.73
CA THR A 100 2.39 14.95 -4.12
C THR A 100 2.04 16.11 -3.18
N LYS A 101 2.26 15.92 -1.87
CA LYS A 101 2.03 16.97 -0.86
C LYS A 101 3.03 18.13 -0.98
N ALA A 102 4.28 17.84 -1.35
CA ALA A 102 5.33 18.85 -1.44
C ALA A 102 5.24 19.72 -2.71
N PHE A 103 4.47 19.32 -3.72
CA PHE A 103 4.34 20.10 -4.94
C PHE A 103 3.47 21.34 -4.69
N VAL A 104 4.10 22.51 -4.74
CA VAL A 104 3.43 23.80 -4.66
C VAL A 104 3.84 24.65 -5.85
N ARG A 105 2.85 25.20 -6.56
CA ARG A 105 3.06 26.22 -7.60
C ARG A 105 2.41 27.52 -7.14
N LEU A 106 3.22 28.43 -6.61
CA LEU A 106 2.77 29.79 -6.34
C LEU A 106 2.62 30.53 -7.68
N VAL A 107 1.40 31.02 -7.93
CA VAL A 107 1.10 31.89 -9.06
C VAL A 107 0.90 33.30 -8.51
N THR A 108 1.70 34.25 -8.99
CA THR A 108 1.64 35.66 -8.57
C THR A 108 1.17 36.59 -9.69
N ASP A 109 1.23 36.14 -10.95
CA ASP A 109 0.70 36.87 -12.10
C ASP A 109 -0.71 36.36 -12.45
N ALA A 110 -1.67 37.28 -12.49
CA ALA A 110 -3.05 36.99 -12.85
C ALA A 110 -3.19 36.46 -14.29
N ALA A 111 -2.27 36.79 -15.18
CA ALA A 111 -2.28 36.31 -16.56
C ALA A 111 -2.01 34.79 -16.67
N GLU A 112 -1.30 34.19 -15.72
CA GLU A 112 -1.02 32.74 -15.70
C GLU A 112 -2.26 31.87 -15.43
N VAL A 113 -3.34 32.47 -14.91
CA VAL A 113 -4.60 31.79 -14.58
C VAL A 113 -5.79 32.33 -15.39
N ASP A 114 -5.52 33.07 -16.46
CA ASP A 114 -6.56 33.57 -17.36
C ASP A 114 -7.36 32.39 -17.96
N GLY A 115 -8.68 32.51 -17.95
CA GLY A 115 -9.61 31.45 -18.37
C GLY A 115 -9.94 30.38 -17.33
N MET A 116 -9.36 30.41 -16.11
CA MET A 116 -9.78 29.51 -15.03
C MET A 116 -11.15 29.91 -14.45
N PRO A 117 -12.02 28.95 -14.10
CA PRO A 117 -13.29 29.25 -13.47
C PRO A 117 -13.09 29.82 -12.05
N GLY A 118 -13.97 30.72 -11.61
CA GLY A 118 -13.87 31.36 -10.30
C GLY A 118 -13.83 30.39 -9.11
N SER A 119 -14.43 29.20 -9.24
CA SER A 119 -14.34 28.14 -8.23
C SER A 119 -12.93 27.56 -8.07
N ALA A 120 -12.17 27.44 -9.16
CA ALA A 120 -10.78 26.97 -9.10
C ALA A 120 -9.85 28.03 -8.49
N LEU A 121 -10.08 29.31 -8.83
CA LEU A 121 -9.37 30.44 -8.23
C LEU A 121 -9.62 30.54 -6.72
N ALA A 122 -10.88 30.39 -6.29
CA ALA A 122 -11.24 30.41 -4.88
C ALA A 122 -10.61 29.25 -4.10
N LEU A 123 -10.56 28.05 -4.69
CA LEU A 123 -9.92 26.88 -4.07
C LEU A 123 -8.40 27.10 -3.91
N GLY A 124 -7.72 27.60 -4.94
CA GLY A 124 -6.30 27.91 -4.87
C GLY A 124 -5.99 28.97 -3.82
N ALA A 125 -6.80 30.04 -3.74
CA ALA A 125 -6.65 31.07 -2.72
C ALA A 125 -6.83 30.51 -1.29
N GLN A 126 -7.80 29.62 -1.09
CA GLN A 126 -8.02 28.98 0.22
C GLN A 126 -6.83 28.10 0.64
N GLN A 127 -6.23 27.35 -0.28
CA GLN A 127 -5.06 26.52 -0.02
C GLN A 127 -3.83 27.35 0.36
N VAL A 128 -3.60 28.47 -0.33
CA VAL A 128 -2.52 29.41 -0.03
C VAL A 128 -2.68 30.02 1.36
N ILE A 129 -3.90 30.36 1.79
CA ILE A 129 -4.16 30.86 3.15
C ILE A 129 -3.80 29.80 4.19
N GLU A 130 -4.17 28.54 3.97
CA GLU A 130 -3.89 27.45 4.90
C GLU A 130 -2.38 27.18 5.05
N GLU A 131 -1.61 27.31 3.97
CA GLU A 131 -0.14 27.16 4.00
C GLU A 131 0.61 28.42 4.49
N LEU A 132 0.15 29.64 4.18
CA LEU A 132 0.75 30.88 4.69
C LEU A 132 0.52 31.10 6.19
N TRP A 133 -0.55 30.56 6.78
CA TRP A 133 -0.74 30.63 8.24
C TRP A 133 0.31 29.80 9.03
N LEU A 134 1.10 28.95 8.35
CA LEU A 134 2.23 28.20 8.91
C LEU A 134 3.58 28.91 8.74
N VAL A 135 3.65 29.95 7.90
CA VAL A 135 4.88 30.72 7.61
C VAL A 135 4.52 32.19 7.69
N ASP A 136 4.70 32.82 8.87
CA ASP A 136 4.47 34.26 9.14
C ASP A 136 4.54 35.12 7.87
N ALA A 137 3.40 35.51 7.28
CA ALA A 137 3.42 36.29 6.06
C ALA A 137 2.31 37.36 5.95
N ASP A 138 2.80 38.51 5.49
CA ASP A 138 2.21 39.83 5.33
C ASP A 138 0.89 39.83 4.51
N PRO A 139 -0.19 40.47 5.00
CA PRO A 139 -1.55 40.43 4.43
C PRO A 139 -1.76 41.06 3.03
N LYS A 140 -0.72 41.43 2.29
CA LYS A 140 -0.85 42.17 1.01
C LYS A 140 -1.34 41.35 -0.19
N PHE A 141 -1.31 40.03 -0.13
CA PHE A 141 -1.68 39.17 -1.28
C PHE A 141 -3.16 38.79 -1.34
N LEU A 142 -3.98 39.24 -0.38
CA LEU A 142 -5.41 38.88 -0.30
C LEU A 142 -6.36 39.92 -0.92
N SER A 143 -5.87 41.00 -1.54
CA SER A 143 -6.75 41.98 -2.19
C SER A 143 -6.80 41.81 -3.71
N LEU A 144 -7.55 40.81 -4.18
CA LEU A 144 -8.21 40.89 -5.48
C LEU A 144 -9.70 41.07 -5.24
N ARG A 145 -10.07 42.33 -5.01
CA ARG A 145 -11.39 42.90 -5.25
C ARG A 145 -11.21 44.31 -5.78
#